data_AF-A0A819NCC1-F1
#
_entry.id   AF-A0A819NCC1-F1
#
_cell.length_a   1.000
_cell.length_b   1.000
_cell.length_c   1.000
_cell.angle_alpha   90.00
_cell.angle_beta   90.00
_cell.angle_gamma   90.00
#
_symmetry.space_group_name_H-M   'P 1'
#
loop_
_entity.id
_entity.type
_entity.pdbx_description
1 polymer ?
#
loop_
_entity_poly.entity_id
_entity_poly.type
_entity_poly.pdbx_seq_one_letter_code
_entity_poly.pdbx_strand_id
1 'polypeptide(L)'
;YLKHLHEQLTRLYIDSLFWIPKFITVYRGQRFSLEEFQRLVQYKGKTILTTQYLSTTTAYHIAVAFADNNVHPTESLQNEIAVIIKISMRTKNSRLKPFAYIQEYSHIKDEKEILISMGTIFSFVDLCRRG
;
A
#
# COMPACT_ATOMS: atom_id res chain seq x y z
N TYR A 1 -5.34 -20.14 7.43
CA TYR A 1 -4.89 -18.77 7.75
C TYR A 1 -5.29 -17.75 6.67
N LEU A 2 -4.76 -17.80 5.45
CA LEU A 2 -5.05 -16.81 4.39
C LEU A 2 -6.53 -16.66 4.01
N LYS A 3 -7.28 -17.77 3.96
CA LYS A 3 -8.74 -17.75 3.71
C LYS A 3 -9.48 -16.96 4.79
N HIS A 4 -9.13 -17.18 6.05
CA HIS A 4 -9.75 -16.51 7.20
C HIS A 4 -9.46 -15.00 7.18
N LEU A 5 -8.22 -14.60 6.87
CA LEU A 5 -7.86 -13.19 6.71
C LEU A 5 -8.67 -12.53 5.58
N HIS A 6 -8.85 -13.23 4.46
CA HIS A 6 -9.64 -12.73 3.34
C HIS A 6 -11.12 -12.54 3.71
N GLU A 7 -11.70 -13.49 4.43
CA GLU A 7 -13.07 -13.42 4.92
C GLU A 7 -13.25 -12.26 5.92
N GLN A 8 -12.32 -12.09 6.86
CA GLN A 8 -12.32 -10.98 7.82
C GLN A 8 -12.23 -9.63 7.11
N LEU A 9 -11.28 -9.47 6.18
CA LEU A 9 -11.12 -8.25 5.40
C LEU A 9 -12.38 -7.93 4.59
N THR A 10 -13.03 -8.95 4.04
CA THR A 10 -14.27 -8.79 3.28
C THR A 10 -15.42 -8.33 4.15
N ARG A 11 -15.56 -8.85 5.37
CA ARG A 11 -16.57 -8.39 6.33
C ARG A 11 -16.36 -6.92 6.70
N LEU A 12 -15.14 -6.56 7.11
CA LEU A 12 -14.79 -5.18 7.44
C LEU A 12 -15.03 -4.23 6.26
N TYR A 13 -14.73 -4.67 5.03
CA TYR A 13 -15.03 -3.89 3.83
C TYR A 13 -16.53 -3.66 3.67
N ILE A 14 -17.35 -4.72 3.78
CA ILE A 14 -18.82 -4.63 3.65
C ILE A 14 -19.41 -3.71 4.71
N ASP A 15 -19.00 -3.86 5.96
CA ASP A 15 -19.51 -3.08 7.10
C ASP A 15 -19.18 -1.57 6.96
N SER A 16 -18.10 -1.25 6.26
CA SER A 16 -17.65 0.14 6.05
C SER A 16 -18.13 0.77 4.74
N LEU A 17 -18.77 0.02 3.83
CA LEU A 17 -19.21 0.50 2.50
C LEU A 17 -20.00 1.82 2.53
N PHE A 18 -20.84 2.02 3.53
CA PHE A 18 -21.70 3.20 3.63
C PHE A 18 -20.93 4.48 4.01
N TRP A 19 -19.91 4.34 4.86
CA TRP A 19 -19.18 5.45 5.46
C TRP A 19 -17.84 5.75 4.76
N ILE A 20 -17.36 4.83 3.92
CA ILE A 20 -16.12 5.00 3.15
C ILE A 20 -16.25 6.19 2.16
N PRO A 21 -15.32 7.15 2.19
CA PRO A 21 -15.26 8.23 1.21
C PRO A 21 -15.18 7.71 -0.22
N LYS A 22 -15.83 8.39 -1.17
CA LYS A 22 -15.85 8.00 -2.60
C LYS A 22 -14.45 7.90 -3.22
N PHE A 23 -13.51 8.71 -2.73
CA PHE A 23 -12.12 8.71 -3.13
C PHE A 23 -11.24 8.65 -1.89
N ILE A 24 -10.25 7.77 -1.91
CA ILE A 24 -9.26 7.64 -0.85
C ILE A 24 -7.87 7.71 -1.48
N THR A 25 -6.96 8.41 -0.81
CA THR A 25 -5.53 8.32 -1.10
C THR A 25 -4.84 7.63 0.07
N VAL A 26 -4.05 6.60 -0.24
CA VAL A 26 -3.18 5.93 0.72
C VAL A 26 -1.74 5.96 0.22
N TYR A 27 -0.83 5.72 1.14
CA TYR A 27 0.59 5.78 0.94
C TYR A 27 1.23 4.50 1.49
N ARG A 28 2.30 4.06 0.84
CA ARG A 28 3.16 2.99 1.32
C ARG A 28 4.61 3.43 1.15
N GLY A 29 5.35 3.44 2.24
CA GLY A 29 6.80 3.61 2.17
C GLY A 29 7.49 2.27 2.21
N GLN A 30 8.46 2.09 1.33
CA GLN A 30 9.35 0.93 1.37
C GLN A 30 10.66 1.26 0.69
N ARG A 31 11.70 0.50 1.03
CA ARG A 31 12.96 0.53 0.31
C ARG A 31 12.88 -0.45 -0.86
N PHE A 32 13.59 -0.11 -1.93
CA PHE A 32 13.84 -0.99 -3.06
C PHE A 32 15.33 -1.03 -3.30
N SER A 33 15.86 -2.17 -3.73
CA SER A 33 17.14 -2.16 -4.43
C SER A 33 17.03 -1.29 -5.69
N LEU A 34 18.15 -0.72 -6.15
CA LEU A 34 18.18 0.05 -7.39
C LEU A 34 17.68 -0.78 -8.59
N GLU A 35 17.98 -2.08 -8.62
CA GLU A 35 17.50 -2.99 -9.67
C GLU A 35 15.98 -3.16 -9.64
N GLU A 36 15.39 -3.45 -8.47
CA GLU A 36 13.94 -3.57 -8.34
C GLU A 36 13.22 -2.26 -8.68
N PHE A 37 13.79 -1.13 -8.27
CA PHE A 37 13.26 0.18 -8.61
C PHE A 37 13.31 0.42 -10.13
N GLN A 38 14.44 0.15 -10.78
CA GLN A 38 14.56 0.26 -12.24
C GLN A 38 13.56 -0.63 -12.97
N ARG A 39 13.38 -1.87 -12.52
CA ARG A 39 12.35 -2.78 -13.03
C ARG A 39 10.95 -2.20 -12.84
N LEU A 40 10.63 -1.65 -11.67
CA LEU A 40 9.33 -1.03 -11.39
C LEU A 40 9.06 0.13 -12.37
N VAL A 41 10.05 0.99 -12.61
CA VAL A 41 9.93 2.14 -13.53
C VAL A 41 9.59 1.71 -14.96
N GLN A 42 10.06 0.55 -15.42
CA GLN A 42 9.70 0.00 -16.73
C GLN A 42 8.22 -0.39 -16.88
N TYR A 43 7.46 -0.45 -15.77
CA TYR A 43 6.01 -0.67 -15.77
C TYR A 43 5.21 0.64 -15.77
N LYS A 44 5.83 1.82 -15.92
CA LYS A 44 5.08 3.07 -16.09
C LYS A 44 4.11 2.97 -17.27
N GLY A 45 2.87 3.39 -17.05
CA GLY A 45 1.76 3.26 -18.01
C GLY A 45 1.18 1.84 -18.12
N LYS A 46 1.73 0.86 -17.40
CA LYS A 46 1.21 -0.52 -17.33
C LYS A 46 0.46 -0.75 -16.02
N THR A 47 -0.10 -1.94 -15.94
CA THR A 47 -0.89 -2.42 -14.81
C THR A 47 -0.06 -3.41 -13.98
N ILE A 48 -0.16 -3.31 -12.66
CA ILE A 48 0.52 -4.13 -11.66
C ILE A 48 -0.55 -4.90 -10.86
N LEU A 49 -0.37 -6.21 -10.74
CA LEU A 49 -1.20 -7.09 -9.91
C LEU A 49 -0.48 -7.36 -8.59
N THR A 50 -1.16 -7.16 -7.46
CA THR A 50 -0.60 -7.59 -6.17
C THR A 50 -0.86 -9.07 -5.93
N THR A 51 0.19 -9.84 -5.65
CA THR A 51 0.09 -11.24 -5.25
C THR A 51 -0.05 -11.42 -3.75
N GLN A 52 0.21 -10.36 -2.98
CA GLN A 52 0.14 -10.32 -1.52
C GLN A 52 -0.81 -9.21 -1.07
N TYR A 53 -1.19 -9.23 0.21
CA TYR A 53 -1.88 -8.10 0.82
C TYR A 53 -0.97 -6.88 0.82
N LEU A 54 -1.53 -5.71 0.55
CA LEU A 54 -0.80 -4.46 0.54
C LEU A 54 -1.18 -3.63 1.75
N SER A 55 -0.26 -3.57 2.73
CA SER A 55 -0.38 -2.66 3.87
C SER A 55 -0.06 -1.23 3.42
N THR A 56 -0.95 -0.31 3.75
CA THR A 56 -0.89 1.10 3.36
C THR A 56 -1.41 1.97 4.49
N THR A 57 -1.09 3.25 4.49
CA THR A 57 -1.56 4.21 5.48
C THR A 57 -2.18 5.44 4.79
N THR A 58 -3.20 6.03 5.40
CA THR A 58 -3.69 7.35 4.97
C THR A 58 -2.77 8.50 5.40
N ALA A 59 -1.80 8.25 6.29
CA ALA A 59 -0.89 9.25 6.84
C ALA A 59 0.46 9.24 6.09
N TYR A 60 0.72 10.28 5.30
CA TYR A 60 1.95 10.41 4.52
C TYR A 60 3.23 10.30 5.38
N HIS A 61 3.27 10.95 6.55
CA HIS A 61 4.45 10.93 7.43
C HIS A 61 4.78 9.52 7.95
N ILE A 62 3.77 8.67 8.14
CA ILE A 62 3.96 7.28 8.55
C ILE A 62 4.56 6.47 7.41
N ALA A 63 4.10 6.68 6.17
CA ALA A 63 4.74 6.10 5.00
C ALA A 63 6.21 6.55 4.86
N VAL A 64 6.52 7.83 5.10
CA VAL A 64 7.91 8.30 5.10
C VAL A 64 8.74 7.56 6.17
N ALA A 65 8.23 7.48 7.40
CA ALA A 65 8.89 6.75 8.48
C ALA A 65 9.14 5.27 8.12
N PHE A 66 8.22 4.59 7.43
CA PHE A 66 8.44 3.22 6.95
C PHE A 66 9.51 3.12 5.85
N ALA A 67 9.62 4.11 4.96
CA ALA A 67 10.67 4.10 3.94
C ALA A 67 12.07 4.35 4.55
N ASP A 68 12.13 5.11 5.65
CA ASP A 68 13.36 5.47 6.34
C ASP A 68 13.80 4.42 7.39
N ASN A 69 12.87 3.82 8.13
CA ASN A 69 13.17 2.93 9.28
C ASN A 69 13.41 1.46 8.90
N ASN A 70 13.22 1.05 7.65
CA ASN A 70 13.48 -0.32 7.18
C ASN A 70 14.98 -0.64 7.02
N VAL A 71 15.86 0.05 7.75
CA VAL A 71 17.31 -0.18 7.74
C VAL A 71 17.66 -1.12 8.88
N HIS A 72 18.01 -2.36 8.57
CA HIS A 72 18.74 -3.17 9.54
C HIS A 72 20.14 -2.55 9.71
N PRO A 73 20.59 -2.23 10.94
CA PRO A 73 21.88 -1.56 11.18
C PRO A 73 23.11 -2.27 10.61
N THR A 74 22.95 -3.53 10.22
CA THR A 74 24.01 -4.44 9.77
C THR A 74 24.14 -4.54 8.24
N GLU A 75 23.22 -3.98 7.47
CA GLU A 75 23.26 -4.05 6.00
C GLU A 75 23.74 -2.72 5.40
N SER A 76 24.81 -2.81 4.62
CA SER A 76 25.30 -1.66 3.84
C SER A 76 24.24 -1.26 2.83
N LEU A 77 23.62 -0.09 3.02
CA LEU A 77 22.58 0.51 2.15
C LEU A 77 23.08 0.87 0.74
N GLN A 78 24.25 0.37 0.35
CA GLN A 78 24.79 0.58 -0.98
C GLN A 78 23.82 -0.05 -1.99
N ASN A 79 23.21 0.81 -2.81
CA ASN A 79 22.24 0.48 -3.86
C ASN A 79 20.79 0.26 -3.43
N GLU A 80 20.34 0.91 -2.35
CA GLU A 80 18.91 1.01 -2.03
C GLU A 80 18.37 2.44 -2.15
N ILE A 81 17.08 2.55 -2.48
CA ILE A 81 16.34 3.80 -2.55
C ILE A 81 15.06 3.71 -1.73
N ALA A 82 14.79 4.74 -0.92
CA ALA A 82 13.52 4.93 -0.24
C ALA A 82 12.46 5.42 -1.24
N VAL A 83 11.33 4.72 -1.31
CA VAL A 83 10.25 5.03 -2.25
C VAL A 83 8.92 5.16 -1.51
N ILE A 84 8.19 6.22 -1.82
CA ILE A 84 6.81 6.39 -1.38
C ILE A 84 5.86 6.11 -2.56
N ILE A 85 5.08 5.06 -2.42
CA ILE A 85 4.01 4.70 -3.36
C ILE A 85 2.74 5.42 -2.92
N LYS A 86 2.21 6.31 -3.77
CA LYS A 86 0.92 6.96 -3.59
C LYS A 86 -0.14 6.22 -4.40
N ILE A 87 -1.20 5.76 -3.74
CA ILE A 87 -2.29 5.01 -4.36
C ILE A 87 -3.58 5.82 -4.22
N SER A 88 -4.22 6.10 -5.35
CA SER A 88 -5.53 6.76 -5.39
C SER A 88 -6.60 5.74 -5.74
N MET A 89 -7.61 5.60 -4.89
CA MET A 89 -8.67 4.60 -5.03
C MET A 89 -10.02 5.29 -5.16
N ARG A 90 -10.83 4.82 -6.11
CA ARG A 90 -12.26 5.14 -6.20
C ARG A 90 -13.05 3.99 -5.58
N THR A 91 -13.55 4.20 -4.38
CA THR A 91 -14.05 3.16 -3.49
C THR A 91 -15.43 2.63 -3.89
N LYS A 92 -16.26 3.49 -4.51
CA LYS A 92 -17.59 3.13 -5.03
C LYS A 92 -17.52 2.55 -6.45
N ASN A 93 -16.57 1.66 -6.71
CA ASN A 93 -16.37 0.97 -7.99
C ASN A 93 -16.63 -0.53 -7.82
N SER A 94 -17.51 -1.10 -8.66
CA SER A 94 -17.90 -2.52 -8.59
C SER A 94 -16.74 -3.50 -8.87
N ARG A 95 -15.63 -3.03 -9.47
CA ARG A 95 -14.45 -3.84 -9.76
C ARG A 95 -13.42 -3.85 -8.62
N LEU A 96 -13.66 -3.09 -7.55
CA LEU A 96 -12.69 -2.97 -6.47
C LEU A 96 -12.68 -4.26 -5.63
N LYS A 97 -11.48 -4.76 -5.35
CA LYS A 97 -11.29 -5.85 -4.38
C LYS A 97 -11.46 -5.31 -2.96
N PRO A 98 -11.78 -6.17 -1.98
CA PRO A 98 -11.93 -5.75 -0.60
C PRO A 98 -10.68 -5.03 -0.06
N PHE A 99 -10.94 -3.99 0.72
CA PHE A 99 -9.94 -3.29 1.52
C PHE A 99 -10.62 -2.83 2.81
N ALA A 100 -9.87 -2.67 3.89
CA ALA A 100 -10.46 -2.15 5.12
C ALA A 100 -9.46 -1.37 5.94
N TYR A 101 -9.98 -0.44 6.74
CA TYR A 101 -9.26 0.06 7.88
C TYR A 101 -9.07 -1.07 8.88
N ILE A 102 -7.83 -1.35 9.26
CA ILE A 102 -7.52 -2.41 10.23
C ILE A 102 -6.88 -1.84 11.49
N GLN A 103 -7.10 -0.56 11.76
CA GLN A 103 -6.55 0.17 12.90
C GLN A 103 -6.88 -0.48 14.25
N GLU A 104 -8.05 -1.11 14.38
CA GLU A 104 -8.46 -1.87 15.58
C GLU A 104 -7.69 -3.19 15.77
N TYR A 105 -7.03 -3.67 14.71
CA TYR A 105 -6.24 -4.90 14.67
C TYR A 105 -4.73 -4.64 14.48
N SER A 106 -4.32 -3.41 14.15
CA SER A 106 -2.91 -3.04 14.01
C SER A 106 -2.26 -2.89 15.38
N HIS A 107 -1.00 -3.31 15.47
CA HIS A 107 -0.16 -3.08 16.64
C HIS A 107 0.08 -1.58 16.91
N ILE A 108 -0.06 -0.73 15.88
CA ILE A 108 0.16 0.71 15.94
C ILE A 108 -1.18 1.42 15.70
N LYS A 109 -1.85 1.78 16.80
CA LYS A 109 -3.18 2.40 16.72
C LYS A 109 -3.22 3.70 15.93
N ASP A 110 -2.12 4.44 15.80
CA ASP A 110 -2.10 5.69 15.01
C ASP A 110 -1.67 5.52 13.56
N GLU A 111 -1.41 4.28 13.11
CA GLU A 111 -0.95 3.98 11.76
C GLU A 111 -1.96 4.38 10.68
N LYS A 112 -3.24 4.48 11.03
CA LYS A 112 -4.36 4.70 10.10
C LYS A 112 -4.27 3.76 8.90
N GLU A 113 -3.98 2.49 9.22
CA GLU A 113 -3.67 1.46 8.25
C GLU A 113 -4.92 1.06 7.47
N ILE A 114 -4.78 0.99 6.14
CA ILE A 114 -5.70 0.34 5.23
C ILE A 114 -4.99 -0.85 4.61
N LEU A 115 -5.55 -2.04 4.83
CA LEU A 115 -5.08 -3.27 4.20
C LEU A 115 -5.86 -3.49 2.90
N ILE A 116 -5.15 -3.61 1.78
CA ILE A 116 -5.75 -3.91 0.48
C ILE A 116 -5.56 -5.39 0.15
N SER A 117 -6.62 -6.06 -0.28
CA SER A 117 -6.58 -7.48 -0.64
C SER A 117 -5.56 -7.77 -1.74
N MET A 118 -4.97 -8.96 -1.67
CA MET A 118 -4.29 -9.57 -2.82
C MET A 118 -5.23 -9.67 -4.03
N GLY A 119 -4.65 -9.77 -5.21
CA GLY A 119 -5.37 -9.80 -6.48
C GLY A 119 -5.90 -8.43 -6.90
N THR A 120 -5.43 -7.35 -6.26
CA THR A 120 -5.79 -5.98 -6.64
C THR A 120 -4.91 -5.52 -7.78
N ILE A 121 -5.55 -4.81 -8.71
CA ILE A 121 -4.94 -4.35 -9.95
C ILE A 121 -4.77 -2.84 -9.85
N PHE A 122 -3.54 -2.35 -10.03
CA PHE A 122 -3.17 -0.94 -10.00
C PHE A 122 -2.60 -0.51 -11.34
N SER A 123 -2.88 0.72 -11.77
CA SER A 123 -2.19 1.31 -12.92
C SER A 123 -1.07 2.22 -12.44
N PHE A 124 0.14 2.04 -12.97
CA PHE A 124 1.26 2.91 -12.65
C PHE A 124 1.16 4.18 -13.51
N VAL A 125 0.70 5.26 -12.88
CA VAL A 125 0.47 6.55 -13.55
C VAL A 125 1.78 7.32 -13.76
N ASP A 126 2.51 7.63 -12.68
CA ASP A 126 3.65 8.54 -12.77
C ASP A 126 4.68 8.35 -11.67
N LEU A 127 5.94 8.71 -11.99
CA LEU A 127 7.09 8.67 -11.10
C LEU A 127 7.57 10.10 -10.86
N CYS A 128 7.57 10.53 -9.60
CA CYS A 128 8.12 11.83 -9.20
C CYS A 128 9.36 11.63 -8.33
N ARG A 129 10.45 12.32 -8.69
CA ARG A 129 11.68 12.37 -7.89
C ARG A 129 11.66 13.66 -7.08
N ARG A 130 11.63 13.57 -5.75
CA ARG A 130 11.91 14.74 -4.90
C ARG A 130 13.42 14.92 -4.83
N GLY A 131 13.89 16.07 -5.30
CA GLY A 131 15.27 16.53 -5.17
C GLY A 131 15.52 17.15 -3.81
#